data_AF-A0AAD3HGN6-F1
#
_entry.id   AF-A0AAD3HGN6-F1
#
_cell.length_a   1.000
_cell.length_b   1.000
_cell.length_c   1.000
_cell.angle_alpha   90.00
_cell.angle_beta   90.00
_cell.angle_gamma   90.00
#
_symmetry.space_group_name_H-M   'P 1'
#
loop_
_entity.id
_entity.type
_entity.pdbx_description
1 polymer ?
#
loop_
_entity_poly.entity_id
_entity_poly.type
_entity_poly.pdbx_seq_one_letter_code
_entity_poly.pdbx_strand_id
1 'polypeptide(L)'
;GWMNYGEDYATKTLKLNISSIKQRIAVLPNEMNAYCPWAGLASVGCGGTRCFVWANGGASGDLSLYFHEMGHNLGLMHSNRVGSDDEYGDYTCAMGSLYGCYNAPNNWRMGWGSPIPGGHFNNSNMPKGTWMPYVLPFQTRAVNSSI
;
A
#
# COMPACT_ATOMS: atom_id res chain seq x y z
N GLY A 1 13.40 17.78 10.13
CA GLY A 1 12.18 17.58 9.31
C GLY A 1 11.00 17.27 10.22
N TRP A 2 9.77 17.39 9.71
CA TRP A 2 8.52 17.26 10.50
C TRP A 2 8.44 15.98 11.35
N MET A 3 8.89 14.84 10.81
CA MET A 3 8.89 13.55 11.53
C MET A 3 9.73 13.57 12.80
N ASN A 4 10.95 14.11 12.75
CA ASN A 4 11.81 14.18 13.93
C ASN A 4 11.22 15.09 15.01
N TYR A 5 10.55 16.17 14.61
CA TYR A 5 9.89 17.07 15.56
C TYR A 5 8.68 16.39 16.24
N GLY A 6 7.88 15.65 15.48
CA GLY A 6 6.77 14.86 16.02
C GLY A 6 7.24 13.76 16.98
N GLU A 7 8.31 13.04 16.63
CA GLU A 7 8.92 12.03 17.51
C GLU A 7 9.48 12.65 18.79
N ASP A 8 10.16 13.79 18.70
CA ASP A 8 10.68 14.53 19.84
C ASP A 8 9.56 14.98 20.77
N TYR A 9 8.46 15.50 20.23
CA TYR A 9 7.30 15.89 21.04
C TYR A 9 6.68 14.67 21.74
N ALA A 10 6.46 13.57 21.02
CA ALA A 10 5.90 12.34 21.58
C ALA A 10 6.77 11.77 22.72
N THR A 11 8.10 11.73 22.54
CA THR A 11 9.02 11.12 23.50
C THR A 11 9.42 12.06 24.64
N LYS A 12 9.72 13.32 24.34
CA LYS A 12 10.26 14.28 25.32
C LYS A 12 9.15 15.02 26.07
N THR A 13 8.04 15.34 25.42
CA THR A 13 6.93 16.07 26.04
C THR A 13 5.86 15.10 26.57
N LEU A 14 5.32 14.25 25.69
CA LEU A 14 4.26 13.31 26.08
C LEU A 14 4.76 12.06 26.83
N LYS A 15 6.09 11.86 26.88
CA LYS A 15 6.73 10.72 27.56
C LYS A 15 6.27 9.35 27.04
N LEU A 16 5.89 9.27 25.77
CA LEU A 16 5.47 8.03 25.12
C LEU A 16 6.70 7.22 24.66
N ASN A 17 6.69 5.90 24.91
CA ASN A 17 7.68 5.00 24.34
C ASN A 17 7.23 4.52 22.95
N ILE A 18 7.87 5.05 21.91
CA ILE A 18 7.56 4.73 20.50
C ILE A 18 8.65 3.89 19.83
N SER A 19 9.59 3.33 20.60
CA SER A 19 10.76 2.61 20.06
C SER A 19 10.41 1.37 19.25
N SER A 20 9.32 0.67 19.60
CA SER A 20 8.82 -0.51 18.88
C SER A 20 7.96 -0.17 17.66
N ILE A 21 7.44 1.06 17.60
CA ILE A 21 6.61 1.50 16.49
C ILE A 21 7.56 1.85 15.35
N LYS A 22 7.43 1.20 14.19
CA LYS A 22 8.22 1.56 12.99
C LYS A 22 7.49 2.56 12.10
N GLN A 23 6.17 2.47 12.06
CA GLN A 23 5.33 3.33 11.24
C GLN A 23 5.36 4.77 11.79
N ARG A 24 5.60 5.73 10.89
CA ARG A 24 5.63 7.16 11.18
C ARG A 24 4.74 7.85 10.18
N ILE A 25 3.56 8.26 10.63
CA ILE A 25 2.58 8.95 9.80
C ILE A 25 2.47 10.38 10.34
N ALA A 26 2.76 11.35 9.49
CA ALA A 26 2.56 12.76 9.80
C ALA A 26 1.40 13.27 8.98
N VAL A 27 0.38 13.78 9.66
CA VAL A 27 -0.66 14.60 9.04
C VAL A 27 -0.18 16.04 9.08
N LEU A 28 0.00 16.63 7.91
CA LEU A 28 0.47 18.00 7.77
C LEU A 28 -0.69 18.99 7.95
N PRO A 29 -0.41 20.24 8.37
CA PRO A 29 -1.41 21.29 8.38
C PRO A 29 -1.97 21.57 6.97
N ASN A 30 -3.22 22.02 6.88
CA ASN A 30 -3.89 22.33 5.60
C ASN A 30 -3.15 23.39 4.77
N GLU A 31 -2.41 24.27 5.44
CA GLU A 31 -1.58 25.31 4.83
C GLU A 31 -0.50 24.71 3.93
N MET A 32 -0.09 23.47 4.19
CA MET A 32 0.89 22.76 3.38
C MET A 32 0.35 22.34 2.00
N ASN A 33 -0.97 22.32 1.79
CA ASN A 33 -1.57 22.06 0.48
C ASN A 33 -1.03 22.98 -0.62
N ALA A 34 -0.66 24.23 -0.27
CA ALA A 34 -0.12 25.21 -1.22
C ALA A 34 1.35 24.95 -1.63
N TYR A 35 2.06 24.12 -0.86
CA TYR A 35 3.50 23.88 -1.03
C TYR A 35 3.83 22.43 -1.40
N CYS A 36 2.95 21.49 -1.05
CA CYS A 36 3.08 20.06 -1.34
C CYS A 36 2.02 19.68 -2.39
N PRO A 37 2.42 19.40 -3.65
CA PRO A 37 1.48 19.15 -4.74
C PRO A 37 0.82 17.76 -4.67
N TRP A 38 1.27 16.91 -3.75
CA TRP A 38 0.77 15.56 -3.54
C TRP A 38 -0.27 15.52 -2.42
N ALA A 39 -1.21 14.58 -2.54
CA ALA A 39 -2.16 14.28 -1.47
C ALA A 39 -1.46 13.49 -0.34
N GLY A 40 -0.71 12.45 -0.71
CA GLY A 40 0.14 11.66 0.18
C GLY A 40 1.55 11.50 -0.40
N LEU A 41 2.50 11.18 0.47
CA LEU A 41 3.85 10.80 0.07
C LEU A 41 4.40 9.76 1.05
N ALA A 42 5.14 8.78 0.56
CA ALA A 42 5.77 7.79 1.40
C ALA A 42 7.16 7.37 0.90
N SER A 43 7.94 6.81 1.82
CA SER A 43 9.15 6.08 1.44
C SER A 43 8.79 4.73 0.83
N VAL A 44 9.43 4.35 -0.28
CA VAL A 44 9.34 2.99 -0.82
C VAL A 44 10.24 2.06 0.01
N GLY A 45 9.63 1.11 0.69
CA GLY A 45 10.26 0.37 1.79
C GLY A 45 10.46 1.26 3.02
N CYS A 46 11.14 0.71 4.03
CA CYS A 46 11.50 1.47 5.22
C CYS A 46 12.96 1.93 5.11
N GLY A 47 13.21 3.20 5.48
CA GLY A 47 14.57 3.77 5.57
C GLY A 47 15.30 3.28 6.83
N GLY A 48 15.42 1.96 6.98
CA GLY A 48 15.90 1.31 8.20
C GLY A 48 14.77 0.99 9.18
N THR A 49 14.83 1.57 10.39
CA THR A 49 13.87 1.28 11.46
C THR A 49 12.57 2.10 11.39
N ARG A 50 12.49 3.07 10.49
CA ARG A 50 11.36 3.97 10.32
C ARG A 50 10.76 3.86 8.93
N CYS A 51 9.44 3.83 8.86
CA CYS A 51 8.67 3.79 7.63
C CYS A 51 7.79 5.04 7.59
N PHE A 52 8.04 5.94 6.64
CA PHE A 52 7.45 7.28 6.65
C PHE A 52 6.29 7.41 5.67
N VAL A 53 5.23 8.06 6.14
CA VAL A 53 4.08 8.54 5.36
C VAL A 53 3.79 9.98 5.76
N TRP A 54 3.63 10.86 4.77
CA TRP A 54 3.13 12.22 4.94
C TRP A 54 1.79 12.32 4.26
N ALA A 55 0.76 12.67 5.03
CA ALA A 55 -0.56 12.99 4.49
C ALA A 55 -0.74 14.50 4.49
N ASN A 56 -1.11 15.05 3.35
CA ASN A 56 -1.43 16.46 3.25
C ASN A 56 -2.74 16.74 4.01
N GLY A 57 -2.82 17.90 4.67
CA GLY A 57 -3.92 18.18 5.59
C GLY A 57 -5.28 18.10 4.90
N GLY A 58 -5.38 18.65 3.67
CA GLY A 58 -6.62 18.65 2.89
C GLY A 58 -7.12 17.25 2.49
N ALA A 59 -6.24 16.24 2.49
CA ALA A 59 -6.57 14.87 2.15
C ALA A 59 -6.58 13.92 3.37
N SER A 60 -6.37 14.45 4.58
CA SER A 60 -6.23 13.66 5.81
C SER A 60 -7.48 12.88 6.23
N GLY A 61 -8.65 13.20 5.67
CA GLY A 61 -9.88 12.43 5.86
C GLY A 61 -10.00 11.20 4.97
N ASP A 62 -9.15 11.05 3.96
CA ASP A 62 -9.22 9.96 3.00
C ASP A 62 -8.41 8.75 3.48
N LEU A 63 -9.10 7.68 3.89
CA LEU A 63 -8.46 6.45 4.35
C LEU A 63 -7.73 5.70 3.23
N SER A 64 -8.15 5.88 1.97
CA SER A 64 -7.51 5.23 0.83
C SER A 64 -6.10 5.77 0.59
N LEU A 65 -5.87 7.06 0.87
CA LEU A 65 -4.54 7.68 0.86
C LEU A 65 -3.62 6.96 1.82
N TYR A 66 -4.02 6.77 3.07
CA TYR A 66 -3.16 6.07 4.04
C TYR A 66 -2.88 4.63 3.59
N PHE A 67 -3.87 3.95 3.03
CA PHE A 67 -3.67 2.60 2.51
C PHE A 67 -2.66 2.57 1.35
N HIS A 68 -2.78 3.49 0.38
CA HIS A 68 -1.83 3.67 -0.73
C HIS A 68 -0.41 3.94 -0.22
N GLU A 69 -0.27 4.96 0.62
CA GLU A 69 1.05 5.40 1.12
C GLU A 69 1.72 4.37 2.02
N MET A 70 0.95 3.64 2.84
CA MET A 70 1.49 2.53 3.62
C MET A 70 1.90 1.35 2.70
N GLY A 71 1.26 1.18 1.55
CA GLY A 71 1.68 0.24 0.51
C GLY A 71 3.10 0.49 0.03
N HIS A 72 3.49 1.76 -0.15
CA HIS A 72 4.87 2.12 -0.47
C HIS A 72 5.84 1.70 0.62
N ASN A 73 5.51 1.87 1.90
CA ASN A 73 6.38 1.41 3.00
C ASN A 73 6.61 -0.11 3.00
N LEU A 74 5.69 -0.88 2.40
CA LEU A 74 5.80 -2.31 2.19
C LEU A 74 6.55 -2.68 0.88
N GLY A 75 7.05 -1.67 0.16
CA GLY A 75 7.86 -1.81 -1.05
C GLY A 75 7.04 -1.84 -2.35
N LEU A 76 5.74 -1.57 -2.30
CA LEU A 76 4.91 -1.48 -3.50
C LEU A 76 5.23 -0.19 -4.27
N MET A 77 5.18 -0.31 -5.59
CA MET A 77 5.28 0.83 -6.51
C MET A 77 3.88 1.14 -7.04
N HIS A 78 3.74 2.29 -7.70
CA HIS A 78 2.50 2.61 -8.40
C HIS A 78 2.15 1.49 -9.40
N SER A 79 0.84 1.28 -9.60
CA SER A 79 0.32 0.26 -10.50
C SER A 79 -0.32 0.90 -11.72
N ASN A 80 0.10 0.43 -12.89
CA ASN A 80 -0.43 0.83 -14.18
C ASN A 80 -0.87 -0.38 -15.00
N ARG A 81 -1.47 -0.11 -16.15
CA ARG A 81 -1.81 -1.11 -17.16
C ARG A 81 -0.74 -1.15 -18.26
N VAL A 82 -0.57 -2.34 -18.87
CA VAL A 82 0.38 -2.52 -19.97
C VAL A 82 0.12 -1.50 -21.09
N GLY A 83 1.17 -0.80 -21.51
CA GLY A 83 1.11 0.23 -22.56
C GLY A 83 0.62 1.61 -22.08
N SER A 84 0.49 1.84 -20.79
CA SER A 84 0.16 3.14 -20.20
C SER A 84 1.38 3.82 -19.60
N ASP A 85 1.60 5.09 -19.94
CA ASP A 85 2.62 5.95 -19.32
C ASP A 85 2.13 6.60 -18.02
N ASP A 86 0.82 6.51 -17.73
CA ASP A 86 0.26 6.92 -16.44
C ASP A 86 0.63 5.90 -15.36
N GLU A 87 1.44 6.32 -14.40
CA GLU A 87 1.90 5.49 -13.29
C GLU A 87 0.75 5.02 -12.38
N TYR A 88 -0.38 5.72 -12.38
CA TYR A 88 -1.59 5.39 -11.63
C TYR A 88 -2.68 4.71 -12.50
N GLY A 89 -2.35 4.32 -13.73
CA GLY A 89 -3.30 3.87 -14.75
C GLY A 89 -4.01 2.54 -14.48
N ASP A 90 -3.75 1.89 -13.34
CA ASP A 90 -4.53 0.74 -12.87
C ASP A 90 -5.72 1.21 -12.03
N TYR A 91 -6.90 1.29 -12.68
CA TYR A 91 -8.17 1.63 -12.01
C TYR A 91 -8.74 0.50 -11.16
N THR A 92 -8.00 -0.60 -10.96
CA THR A 92 -8.41 -1.76 -10.17
C THR A 92 -7.51 -2.01 -8.96
N CYS A 93 -6.50 -1.16 -8.73
CA CYS A 93 -5.54 -1.30 -7.65
C CYS A 93 -5.45 -0.05 -6.80
N ALA A 94 -5.35 -0.23 -5.49
CA ALA A 94 -5.06 0.87 -4.57
C ALA A 94 -3.72 1.56 -4.82
N MET A 95 -2.73 0.89 -5.43
CA MET A 95 -1.48 1.52 -5.88
C MET A 95 -1.62 2.21 -7.24
N GLY A 96 -2.76 2.08 -7.90
CA GLY A 96 -3.16 2.91 -9.04
C GLY A 96 -4.16 3.96 -8.57
N SER A 97 -5.31 4.01 -9.24
CA SER A 97 -6.34 5.04 -8.98
C SER A 97 -7.60 4.50 -8.28
N LEU A 98 -7.60 3.24 -7.83
CA LEU A 98 -8.78 2.65 -7.18
C LEU A 98 -8.83 2.99 -5.67
N TYR A 99 -10.02 3.39 -5.22
CA TYR A 99 -10.39 3.37 -3.80
C TYR A 99 -10.76 1.93 -3.38
N GLY A 100 -9.78 1.09 -3.04
CA GLY A 100 -10.06 -0.32 -2.77
C GLY A 100 -8.86 -1.17 -2.38
N CYS A 101 -8.86 -2.43 -2.79
CA CYS A 101 -7.80 -3.40 -2.49
C CYS A 101 -6.62 -3.27 -3.46
N TYR A 102 -5.50 -3.91 -3.14
CA TYR A 102 -4.42 -4.12 -4.12
C TYR A 102 -4.86 -5.05 -5.25
N ASN A 103 -4.15 -5.06 -6.38
CA ASN A 103 -4.38 -6.04 -7.43
C ASN A 103 -3.75 -7.40 -7.06
N ALA A 104 -4.04 -8.45 -7.83
CA ALA A 104 -3.52 -9.79 -7.55
C ALA A 104 -1.97 -9.86 -7.49
N PRO A 105 -1.20 -9.22 -8.39
CA PRO A 105 0.26 -9.19 -8.30
C PRO A 105 0.79 -8.58 -7.01
N ASN A 106 0.25 -7.42 -6.59
CA ASN A 106 0.66 -6.77 -5.35
C ASN A 106 0.28 -7.61 -4.12
N ASN A 107 -0.92 -8.21 -4.11
CA ASN A 107 -1.31 -9.15 -3.05
C ASN A 107 -0.38 -10.36 -2.95
N TRP A 108 0.04 -10.93 -4.09
CA TRP A 108 0.99 -12.03 -4.11
C TRP A 108 2.37 -11.60 -3.60
N ARG A 109 2.86 -10.45 -4.05
CA ARG A 109 4.14 -9.87 -3.59
C ARG A 109 4.15 -9.61 -2.08
N MET A 110 3.01 -9.23 -1.53
CA MET A 110 2.81 -9.01 -0.10
C MET A 110 2.63 -10.31 0.71
N GLY A 111 2.47 -11.46 0.05
CA GLY A 111 2.13 -12.73 0.70
C GLY A 111 0.69 -12.78 1.23
N TRP A 112 -0.16 -11.83 0.85
CA TRP A 112 -1.57 -11.77 1.25
C TRP A 112 -2.47 -12.61 0.36
N GLY A 113 -1.99 -12.94 -0.84
CA GLY A 113 -2.63 -13.85 -1.77
C GLY A 113 -1.66 -14.88 -2.31
N SER A 114 -2.17 -16.05 -2.65
CA SER A 114 -1.45 -17.08 -3.39
C SER A 114 -2.32 -17.59 -4.53
N PRO A 115 -1.72 -18.12 -5.61
CA PRO A 115 -2.49 -18.89 -6.58
C PRO A 115 -3.23 -20.01 -5.85
N ILE A 116 -4.49 -20.23 -6.23
CA ILE A 116 -5.26 -21.38 -5.75
C ILE A 116 -4.53 -22.70 -6.08
N PRO A 117 -4.78 -23.79 -5.33
CA PRO A 117 -4.21 -25.09 -5.64
C PRO A 117 -4.42 -25.47 -7.12
N GLY A 118 -3.32 -25.76 -7.82
CA GLY A 118 -3.32 -26.08 -9.25
C GLY A 118 -3.53 -24.89 -10.20
N GLY A 119 -3.66 -23.65 -9.70
CA GLY A 119 -3.87 -22.43 -10.51
C GLY A 119 -2.60 -21.73 -10.99
N HIS A 120 -1.43 -22.35 -10.81
CA HIS A 120 -0.14 -21.83 -11.26
C HIS A 120 0.19 -22.37 -12.66
N PHE A 121 -0.29 -21.67 -13.70
CA PHE A 121 -0.15 -22.13 -15.08
C PHE A 121 1.22 -21.83 -15.69
N ASN A 122 1.71 -22.76 -16.50
CA ASN A 122 2.91 -22.68 -17.32
C ASN A 122 2.78 -23.63 -18.53
N ASN A 123 3.81 -23.66 -19.38
CA ASN A 123 3.80 -24.47 -20.61
C ASN A 123 3.67 -25.99 -20.38
N SER A 124 3.94 -26.48 -19.17
CA SER A 124 3.88 -27.91 -18.83
C SER A 124 2.52 -28.34 -18.27
N ASN A 125 1.71 -27.43 -17.74
CA ASN A 125 0.44 -27.74 -17.10
C ASN A 125 -0.77 -26.98 -17.68
N MET A 126 -0.58 -26.29 -18.80
CA MET A 126 -1.65 -25.66 -19.58
C MET A 126 -1.75 -26.26 -20.99
N PRO A 127 -2.30 -27.49 -21.14
CA PRO A 127 -2.42 -28.14 -22.43
C PRO A 127 -3.35 -27.36 -23.37
N LYS A 128 -2.92 -27.21 -24.63
CA LYS A 128 -3.68 -26.51 -25.67
C LYS A 128 -5.04 -27.18 -25.87
N GLY A 129 -6.10 -26.39 -25.86
CA GLY A 129 -7.46 -26.85 -26.13
C GLY A 129 -8.18 -27.46 -24.93
N THR A 130 -7.57 -27.44 -23.74
CA THR A 130 -8.19 -27.97 -22.52
C THR A 130 -8.75 -26.84 -21.66
N TRP A 131 -9.98 -27.01 -21.18
CA TRP A 131 -10.57 -26.14 -20.17
C TRP A 131 -10.22 -26.65 -18.77
N MET A 132 -9.79 -25.73 -17.90
CA MET A 132 -9.51 -26.03 -16.50
C MET A 132 -10.41 -25.16 -15.62
N PRO A 133 -11.48 -25.70 -15.03
CA PRO A 133 -12.40 -24.92 -14.22
C PRO A 133 -11.82 -24.66 -12.83
N TYR A 134 -11.94 -23.42 -12.36
CA TYR A 134 -11.57 -23.02 -11.00
C TYR A 134 -12.62 -22.10 -10.40
N VAL A 135 -12.75 -22.15 -9.07
CA VAL A 135 -13.52 -21.18 -8.30
C VAL A 135 -12.52 -20.25 -7.62
N LEU A 136 -12.52 -18.99 -8.04
CA LEU A 136 -11.70 -17.97 -7.39
C LEU A 136 -12.39 -17.52 -6.10
N PRO A 137 -11.70 -17.52 -4.95
CA PRO A 137 -12.24 -16.92 -3.75
C PRO A 137 -12.30 -15.40 -3.91
N PHE A 138 -13.16 -14.75 -3.14
CA PHE A 138 -13.05 -13.31 -2.95
C PHE A 138 -11.66 -12.99 -2.38
N GLN A 139 -11.08 -11.91 -2.88
CA GLN A 139 -9.71 -11.49 -2.57
C GLN A 139 -9.46 -11.24 -1.07
N THR A 140 -10.51 -11.05 -0.27
CA THR A 140 -10.45 -10.78 1.17
C THR A 140 -10.49 -12.03 2.06
N ARG A 141 -10.54 -13.25 1.52
CA ARG A 141 -10.58 -14.46 2.35
C ARG A 141 -9.16 -14.96 2.69
N ALA A 142 -8.38 -14.16 3.41
CA ALA A 142 -7.27 -14.74 4.15
C ALA A 142 -7.87 -15.58 5.29
N VAL A 143 -7.49 -16.87 5.36
CA VAL A 143 -8.03 -17.82 6.35
C VAL A 143 -7.69 -17.42 7.80
N ASN A 144 -6.83 -16.41 7.99
CA ASN A 144 -6.35 -15.89 9.28
C ASN A 144 -6.63 -14.40 9.50
N SER A 145 -7.43 -13.72 8.68
CA SER A 145 -7.88 -12.37 9.02
C SER A 145 -9.13 -12.44 9.90
N SER A 146 -8.93 -12.95 11.12
CA SER A 146 -9.88 -12.78 12.22
C SER A 146 -9.51 -11.50 12.96
N ILE A 147 -10.47 -10.58 13.08
CA ILE A 147 -10.45 -9.52 14.09
C ILE A 147 -10.56 -10.15 15.47
#